data_AF-A0A968K5Q1-F1
#
_entry.id   AF-A0A968K5Q1-F1
#
_cell.length_a   1.000
_cell.length_b   1.000
_cell.length_c   1.000
_cell.angle_alpha   90.00
_cell.angle_beta   90.00
_cell.angle_gamma   90.00
#
_symmetry.space_group_name_H-M   'P 1'
#
loop_
_entity.id
_entity.type
_entity.pdbx_description
1 polymer ?
#
loop_
_entity_poly.entity_id
_entity_poly.type
_entity_poly.pdbx_seq_one_letter_code
_entity_poly.pdbx_strand_id
1 'polypeptide(L)' 'KNPRVVNINNFRLELEPVNRFILIHNHDKPGAIGSIGSLLGDHNINISRMRVGQEEGSDKTMIFLRTDTPIPEDVIEQMS' A
#
# COMPACT_ATOMS: atom_id res chain seq x y z
N LYS A 1 -8.65 22.91 4.54
CA LYS A 1 -8.48 21.59 5.20
C LYS A 1 -8.57 20.53 4.13
N ASN A 2 -7.57 19.66 3.98
CA ASN A 2 -7.63 18.58 3.00
C ASN A 2 -8.41 17.40 3.60
N PRO A 3 -9.31 16.75 2.83
CA PRO A 3 -10.01 15.57 3.31
C PRO A 3 -9.02 14.43 3.59
N ARG A 4 -9.28 13.68 4.66
CA ARG A 4 -8.47 12.52 5.07
C ARG A 4 -9.40 11.33 5.23
N VAL A 5 -9.01 10.19 4.67
CA VAL A 5 -9.60 8.90 5.07
C VAL A 5 -8.85 8.48 6.32
N VAL A 6 -9.61 8.20 7.38
CA VAL A 6 -9.08 7.84 8.71
C VAL A 6 -9.35 6.37 9.07
N ASN A 7 -10.28 5.73 8.35
CA ASN A 7 -10.63 4.32 8.49
C ASN A 7 -11.09 3.77 7.13
N ILE A 8 -10.71 2.53 6.84
CA ILE A 8 -11.27 1.72 5.76
C ILE A 8 -11.59 0.36 6.37
N ASN A 9 -12.87 -0.03 6.39
CA ASN A 9 -13.34 -1.20 7.14
C ASN A 9 -12.86 -1.14 8.61
N ASN A 10 -12.20 -2.19 9.10
CA ASN A 10 -11.65 -2.28 10.46
C ASN A 10 -10.18 -1.80 10.56
N PHE A 11 -9.64 -1.22 9.49
CA PHE A 11 -8.26 -0.75 9.45
C PHE A 11 -8.20 0.73 9.73
N ARG A 12 -7.42 1.10 10.75
CA ARG A 12 -7.15 2.49 11.09
C ARG A 12 -5.93 2.98 10.31
N LEU A 13 -6.13 3.96 9.43
CA LEU A 13 -5.06 4.57 8.66
C LEU A 13 -5.41 5.99 8.26
N GLU A 14 -4.40 6.87 8.20
CA GLU A 14 -4.57 8.24 7.73
C GLU A 14 -3.97 8.42 6.32
N LEU A 15 -4.81 8.67 5.33
CA LEU A 15 -4.39 8.93 3.94
C LEU A 15 -5.18 10.07 3.30
N GLU A 16 -4.53 10.72 2.32
CA GLU A 16 -5.17 11.67 1.43
C GLU A 16 -5.61 10.92 0.17
N PRO A 17 -6.92 10.87 -0.14
CA PRO A 17 -7.43 10.12 -1.29
C PRO A 17 -7.24 10.92 -2.59
N VAL A 18 -5.99 11.20 -2.93
CA VAL A 18 -5.61 12.06 -4.05
C VAL A 18 -4.81 11.25 -5.05
N ASN A 19 -5.18 11.37 -6.33
CA ASN A 19 -4.59 10.68 -7.48
C ASN A 19 -4.72 9.15 -7.42
N ARG A 20 -3.94 8.44 -8.23
CA ARG A 20 -3.89 6.98 -8.29
C ARG A 20 -3.10 6.43 -7.10
N PHE A 21 -3.63 5.41 -6.45
CA PHE A 21 -2.99 4.69 -5.36
C PHE A 21 -3.38 3.22 -5.41
N ILE A 22 -2.61 2.36 -4.74
CA ILE A 22 -2.87 0.94 -4.58
C ILE A 22 -3.14 0.68 -3.10
N LEU A 23 -4.14 -0.17 -2.83
CA LEU A 23 -4.41 -0.73 -1.52
C LEU A 23 -4.09 -2.23 -1.57
N ILE A 24 -3.16 -2.66 -0.74
CA ILE A 24 -2.76 -4.07 -0.60
C ILE A 24 -3.22 -4.52 0.78
N HIS A 25 -3.99 -5.60 0.83
CA HIS A 25 -4.42 -6.23 2.08
C HIS A 25 -3.63 -7.51 2.27
N ASN A 26 -2.94 -7.67 3.40
CA ASN A 26 -2.17 -8.88 3.69
C ASN A 26 -2.23 -9.27 5.17
N HIS A 27 -1.57 -10.38 5.50
CA HIS A 27 -1.16 -10.70 6.87
C HIS A 27 0.19 -10.07 7.20
N ASP A 28 0.30 -9.49 8.39
CA ASP A 28 1.52 -8.92 8.99
C ASP A 28 2.56 -10.02 9.20
N LYS A 29 3.31 -10.29 8.14
CA LYS A 29 4.36 -11.30 8.11
C LYS A 29 5.68 -10.63 7.73
N PRO A 30 6.79 -11.03 8.37
CA PRO A 30 8.12 -10.55 8.01
C PRO A 30 8.37 -10.72 6.50
N GLY A 31 8.91 -9.66 5.88
CA GLY A 31 9.29 -9.66 4.46
C GLY A 31 8.25 -9.07 3.51
N ALA A 32 6.99 -8.88 3.90
CA ALA A 32 5.95 -8.40 2.99
C ALA A 32 6.20 -7.00 2.40
N ILE A 33 6.60 -6.04 3.23
CA ILE A 33 6.96 -4.69 2.73
C ILE A 33 8.23 -4.76 1.87
N GLY A 34 9.16 -5.63 2.24
CA GLY A 34 10.40 -5.85 1.51
C GLY A 34 10.14 -6.38 0.11
N SER A 35 9.28 -7.39 -0.06
CA SER A 35 8.94 -7.96 -1.37
C SER A 35 8.27 -6.93 -2.28
N ILE A 36 7.34 -6.12 -1.75
CA ILE A 36 6.72 -5.01 -2.49
C ILE A 36 7.78 -3.99 -2.93
N GLY A 37 8.68 -3.59 -2.01
CA GLY A 37 9.74 -2.64 -2.29
C GLY A 37 10.71 -3.14 -3.36
N SER A 38 11.15 -4.40 -3.26
CA SER A 38 12.03 -5.03 -4.24
C SER A 38 11.38 -5.13 -5.62
N LEU A 39 10.14 -5.63 -5.69
CA LEU A 39 9.41 -5.77 -6.96
C LEU A 39 9.29 -4.43 -7.70
N LEU A 40 8.95 -3.36 -6.98
CA LEU A 40 8.86 -2.02 -7.56
C LEU A 40 10.23 -1.47 -7.96
N GLY A 41 11.25 -1.71 -7.13
CA GLY A 41 12.64 -1.33 -7.41
C GLY A 41 13.20 -2.00 -8.67
N ASP A 42 12.94 -3.30 -8.85
CA ASP A 42 13.36 -4.08 -10.02
C ASP A 42 12.74 -3.55 -11.33
N HIS A 43 11.57 -2.91 -11.23
CA HIS A 43 10.88 -2.25 -12.35
C HIS A 43 11.15 -0.74 -12.44
N ASN A 44 12.09 -0.19 -11.65
CA ASN A 44 12.42 1.24 -11.56
C ASN A 44 11.21 2.13 -11.23
N ILE A 45 10.30 1.66 -10.38
CA ILE A 45 9.11 2.39 -9.94
C ILE A 45 9.36 2.97 -8.55
N ASN A 46 9.42 4.29 -8.44
CA ASN A 46 9.63 4.95 -7.16
C ASN A 46 8.32 5.07 -6.35
N ILE A 47 8.43 4.90 -5.04
CA ILE A 47 7.33 5.02 -4.08
C ILE A 47 7.29 6.45 -3.54
N SER A 48 6.25 7.20 -3.91
CA SER A 48 6.06 8.59 -3.48
C SER A 48 5.39 8.70 -2.12
N ARG A 49 4.62 7.68 -1.73
CA ARG A 49 4.03 7.58 -0.39
C ARG A 49 3.69 6.13 -0.05
N MET A 50 3.98 5.75 1.19
CA MET A 50 3.51 4.51 1.80
C MET A 50 2.89 4.79 3.16
N ARG A 51 1.77 4.13 3.46
CA ARG A 51 1.13 4.09 4.76
C ARG A 51 0.71 2.66 5.04
N VAL A 52 0.94 2.18 6.26
CA VAL A 52 0.50 0.86 6.70
C VAL A 52 -0.50 1.07 7.82
N GLY A 53 -1.69 0.51 7.68
CA GLY A 53 -2.69 0.41 8.72
C GLY A 53 -2.80 -1.04 9.17
N GLN A 54 -3.05 -1.25 10.45
CA GLN A 54 -3.31 -2.57 11.02
C GLN A 54 -4.79 -2.69 11.35
N GLU A 55 -5.35 -3.89 11.21
CA GLU A 55 -6.68 -4.19 11.73
C GLU A 55 -6.60 -4.35 13.26
N GLU A 56 -7.47 -3.65 13.99
CA GLU A 56 -7.48 -3.74 15.45
C GLU A 56 -7.82 -5.18 15.89
N GLY A 57 -6.93 -5.79 16.70
CA GLY A 57 -7.12 -7.15 17.22
C GLY A 57 -6.86 -8.28 16.22
N SER A 58 -6.20 -8.00 15.09
CA SER A 58 -5.85 -8.99 14.07
C SER A 58 -4.38 -8.86 13.63
N ASP A 59 -3.87 -9.91 12.99
CA ASP A 59 -2.60 -9.93 12.26
C ASP A 59 -2.73 -9.37 10.83
N LYS A 60 -3.83 -8.72 10.45
CA LYS A 60 -3.99 -8.18 9.10
C LYS A 60 -3.47 -6.75 8.99
N THR A 61 -2.86 -6.44 7.84
CA THR A 61 -2.45 -5.08 7.49
C THR A 61 -3.04 -4.65 6.16
N MET A 62 -3.23 -3.34 6.03
CA MET A 62 -3.55 -2.70 4.77
C MET A 62 -2.47 -1.68 4.46
N ILE A 63 -1.79 -1.89 3.34
CA ILE A 63 -0.75 -1.03 2.81
C ILE A 63 -1.37 -0.14 1.76
N PHE A 64 -1.36 1.16 2.01
CA PHE A 64 -1.62 2.19 1.02
C PHE A 64 -0.31 2.60 0.37
N LEU A 65 -0.26 2.53 -0.95
CA LEU A 65 0.91 2.83 -1.75
C LEU A 65 0.56 3.86 -2.84
N ARG A 66 1.45 4.83 -3.04
CA ARG A 66 1.45 5.69 -4.21
C ARG A 66 2.83 5.71 -4.83
N THR A 67 2.85 5.65 -6.15
CA THR A 67 4.07 5.69 -6.96
C THR A 67 4.12 6.98 -7.78
N ASP A 68 5.30 7.34 -8.25
CA ASP A 68 5.47 8.51 -9.14
C ASP A 68 4.96 8.25 -10.55
N THR A 69 5.02 6.99 -10.99
CA THR A 69 4.53 6.52 -12.28
C THR A 69 3.43 5.47 -12.10
N PRO A 70 2.52 5.31 -13.07
CA PRO A 70 1.57 4.19 -13.05
C PRO A 70 2.31 2.85 -12.97
N ILE A 71 1.79 1.93 -12.14
CA ILE A 71 2.32 0.57 -12.05
C ILE A 71 1.74 -0.24 -13.21
N PRO A 72 2.58 -0.90 -14.04
CA PRO A 72 2.11 -1.80 -15.09
C PRO A 72 1.28 -2.96 -14.52
N GLU A 73 0.31 -3.45 -15.30
CA GLU A 73 -0.60 -4.52 -14.85
C GLU A 73 0.15 -5.81 -14.51
N ASP A 74 1.16 -6.18 -15.31
CA ASP A 74 2.00 -7.35 -15.10
C ASP A 74 2.82 -7.28 -13.80
N VAL A 75 3.13 -6.06 -13.33
CA VAL A 75 3.78 -5.85 -12.03
C VAL A 75 2.76 -5.95 -10.89
N ILE A 76 1.52 -5.50 -11.09
CA ILE A 76 0.44 -5.64 -10.12
C ILE A 76 0.09 -7.12 -9.93
N GLU A 77 0.04 -7.91 -11.01
CA GLU A 77 -0.21 -9.35 -10.95
C GLU A 77 0.84 -10.09 -10.11
N GLN A 78 2.10 -9.63 -10.12
CA GLN A 78 3.19 -10.18 -9.30
C GLN A 78 3.09 -9.81 -7.80
N MET A 79 2.22 -8.86 -7.42
CA MET A 79 1.99 -8.48 -6.01
C MET A 79 0.99 -9.39 -5.28
N SER A 80 0.34 -10.32 -6.00
CA SER A 80 -0.75 -11.18 -5.50
C SER A 80 -0.27 -12.34 -4.63
#